data_AF-A0A3S0RAW5-F1
#
_entry.id   AF-A0A3S0RAW5-F1
#
_cell.length_a   1.000
_cell.length_b   1.000
_cell.length_c   1.000
_cell.angle_alpha   90.00
_cell.angle_beta   90.00
_cell.angle_gamma   90.00
#
_symmetry.space_group_name_H-M   'P 1'
#
loop_
_entity.id
_entity.type
_entity.pdbx_description
1 polymer ?
#
loop_
_entity_poly.entity_id
_entity_poly.type
_entity_poly.pdbx_seq_one_letter_code
_entity_poly.pdbx_strand_id
1 'polypeptide(L)'
;MRNAVKFILAVAIALVLMLVVRTYAFTIYKVSNSSLEPVLKKNDRIVVNKLYCGRLSRGDIVVFAADSSYLGVIGNIPGDTVMLDGKHYVLPERCGCQRCGCSERAVFLVWQGSKRALIHKDDIIGKAYRLSLTKR
;
A
#
# COMPACT_ATOMS: atom_id res chain seq x y z
N MET A 1 7.44 -48.65 1.10
CA MET A 1 6.61 -47.68 0.34
C MET A 1 6.06 -46.51 1.16
N ARG A 2 5.70 -46.66 2.45
CA ARG A 2 5.17 -45.57 3.31
C ARG A 2 6.07 -44.31 3.41
N ASN A 3 7.40 -44.48 3.33
CA ASN A 3 8.33 -43.36 3.46
C ASN A 3 8.36 -42.45 2.22
N ALA A 4 8.26 -43.04 1.03
CA ALA A 4 8.18 -42.28 -0.22
C ALA A 4 6.91 -41.42 -0.29
N VAL A 5 5.77 -41.96 0.17
CA VAL A 5 4.50 -41.21 0.22
C VAL A 5 4.60 -40.03 1.20
N LYS A 6 5.21 -40.22 2.37
CA LYS A 6 5.45 -39.12 3.32
C LYS A 6 6.35 -38.03 2.72
N PHE A 7 7.39 -38.42 1.98
CA PHE A 7 8.31 -37.47 1.36
C PHE A 7 7.62 -36.67 0.24
N ILE A 8 6.86 -37.34 -0.63
CA ILE A 8 6.09 -36.68 -1.69
C ILE A 8 5.05 -35.72 -1.09
N LEU A 9 4.35 -36.14 -0.03
CA LEU A 9 3.38 -35.30 0.67
C LEU A 9 4.04 -34.05 1.27
N ALA A 10 5.21 -34.21 1.90
CA ALA A 10 5.96 -33.09 2.47
C ALA A 10 6.40 -32.08 1.38
N VAL A 11 6.91 -32.58 0.25
CA VAL A 11 7.31 -31.75 -0.90
C VAL A 11 6.09 -31.03 -1.50
N ALA A 12 4.96 -31.72 -1.64
CA ALA A 12 3.73 -31.12 -2.14
C ALA A 12 3.24 -29.99 -1.24
N ILE A 13 3.23 -30.19 0.08
CA ILE A 13 2.83 -29.14 1.04
C ILE A 13 3.78 -27.95 0.97
N ALA A 14 5.09 -28.17 0.90
CA ALA A 14 6.07 -27.11 0.78
C ALA A 14 5.88 -26.29 -0.51
N LEU A 15 5.61 -26.95 -1.65
CA LEU A 15 5.32 -26.30 -2.93
C LEU A 15 4.03 -25.48 -2.87
N VAL A 16 2.97 -26.01 -2.27
CA VAL A 16 1.70 -25.30 -2.09
C VAL A 16 1.91 -24.06 -1.21
N LEU A 17 2.59 -24.19 -0.07
CA LEU A 17 2.90 -23.06 0.80
C LEU A 17 3.74 -22.00 0.06
N MET A 18 4.76 -22.42 -0.69
CA MET A 18 5.57 -21.50 -1.50
C MET A 18 4.72 -20.76 -2.54
N LEU A 19 3.80 -21.44 -3.21
CA LEU A 19 2.88 -20.81 -4.16
C LEU A 19 1.93 -19.82 -3.50
N VAL A 20 1.35 -20.18 -2.35
CA VAL A 20 0.46 -19.29 -1.58
C VAL A 20 1.21 -18.04 -1.12
N VAL A 21 2.41 -18.19 -0.55
CA VAL A 21 3.22 -17.03 -0.15
C VAL A 21 3.55 -16.18 -1.38
N ARG A 22 3.92 -16.78 -2.51
CA ARG A 22 4.23 -16.06 -3.74
C ARG A 22 3.03 -15.29 -4.31
N THR A 23 1.82 -15.83 -4.24
CA THR A 23 0.62 -15.18 -4.77
C THR A 23 0.03 -14.13 -3.84
N TYR A 24 0.10 -14.35 -2.52
CA TYR A 24 -0.52 -13.46 -1.53
C TYR A 24 0.41 -12.39 -0.97
N ALA A 25 1.71 -12.66 -0.81
CA ALA A 25 2.65 -11.67 -0.25
C ALA A 25 2.93 -10.51 -1.22
N PHE A 26 3.06 -10.83 -2.52
CA PHE A 26 3.48 -9.90 -3.55
C PHE A 26 2.48 -9.92 -4.70
N THR A 27 1.44 -9.09 -4.60
CA THR A 27 0.48 -8.97 -5.70
C THR A 27 1.05 -8.00 -6.74
N ILE A 28 1.30 -8.48 -7.96
CA ILE A 28 1.72 -7.64 -9.08
C ILE A 28 0.46 -7.02 -9.68
N TYR A 29 0.28 -5.73 -9.45
CA TYR A 29 -0.77 -4.98 -10.11
C TYR A 29 -0.21 -4.37 -11.40
N LYS A 30 -0.90 -4.57 -12.53
CA LYS A 30 -0.65 -3.78 -13.74
C LYS A 30 -1.38 -2.45 -13.56
N VAL A 31 -0.65 -1.34 -13.62
CA VAL A 31 -1.23 0.00 -13.55
C VAL A 31 -1.98 0.27 -14.87
N SER A 32 -3.29 0.06 -14.88
CA SER A 32 -4.17 0.34 -16.03
C SER A 32 -4.68 1.78 -16.06
N ASN A 33 -4.76 2.45 -14.91
CA ASN A 33 -5.31 3.80 -14.79
C ASN A 33 -4.21 4.88 -14.72
N SER A 34 -4.24 5.79 -15.70
CA SER A 34 -3.26 6.82 -16.04
C SER A 34 -3.28 8.07 -15.16
N SER A 35 -3.71 7.99 -13.91
CA SER A 35 -3.90 9.19 -13.06
C SER A 35 -2.69 9.60 -12.19
N LEU A 36 -1.52 8.97 -12.38
CA LEU A 36 -0.27 9.30 -11.66
C LEU A 36 0.87 9.78 -12.57
N GLU A 37 0.55 10.45 -13.68
CA GLU A 37 1.57 11.23 -14.38
C GLU A 37 2.00 12.37 -13.43
N PRO A 38 3.29 12.49 -13.03
CA PRO A 38 4.52 12.01 -13.69
C PRO A 38 5.32 10.86 -12.99
N VAL A 39 4.80 10.24 -11.93
CA VAL A 39 5.56 9.26 -11.10
C VAL A 39 5.53 7.84 -11.66
N LEU A 40 4.48 7.45 -12.39
CA LEU A 40 4.32 6.12 -12.98
C LEU A 40 3.98 6.24 -14.47
N LYS A 41 4.86 5.73 -15.33
CA LYS A 41 4.59 5.66 -16.77
C LYS A 41 3.55 4.57 -17.03
N LYS A 42 2.62 4.86 -17.94
CA LYS A 42 1.67 3.87 -18.49
C LYS A 42 2.46 2.60 -18.86
N ASN A 43 2.01 1.43 -18.38
CA ASN A 43 2.62 0.10 -18.59
C ASN A 43 3.76 -0.31 -17.61
N ASP A 44 4.09 0.50 -16.60
CA ASP A 44 5.01 0.07 -15.54
C ASP A 44 4.39 -1.03 -14.67
N ARG A 45 5.20 -2.05 -14.36
CA ARG A 45 4.83 -3.12 -13.42
C ARG A 45 5.19 -2.68 -12.01
N ILE A 46 4.23 -2.73 -11.10
CA ILE A 46 4.45 -2.47 -9.69
C ILE A 46 4.21 -3.74 -8.89
N VAL A 47 5.02 -3.95 -7.86
CA VAL A 47 4.78 -5.00 -6.86
C VAL A 47 4.24 -4.33 -5.63
N VAL A 48 3.09 -4.79 -5.15
CA VAL A 48 2.54 -4.34 -3.88
C VAL A 48 2.85 -5.41 -2.84
N ASN A 49 3.56 -5.01 -1.78
CA ASN A 49 3.75 -5.85 -0.61
C ASN A 49 2.57 -5.62 0.35
N LYS A 50 1.64 -6.56 0.36
CA LYS A 50 0.46 -6.53 1.25
C LYS A 50 0.79 -6.92 2.69
N LEU A 51 1.92 -7.59 2.92
CA LEU A 51 2.39 -8.00 4.24
C LEU A 51 3.21 -6.91 4.95
N TYR A 52 3.29 -5.71 4.38
CA TYR A 52 4.04 -4.63 4.98
C TYR A 52 3.30 -4.06 6.21
N CYS A 53 3.57 -4.62 7.38
CA CYS A 53 3.09 -4.13 8.68
C CYS A 53 3.99 -3.02 9.29
N GLY A 54 4.97 -2.53 8.53
CA GLY A 54 5.90 -1.49 8.99
C GLY A 54 5.24 -0.10 9.12
N ARG A 55 5.95 0.84 9.74
CA ARG A 55 5.53 2.25 9.74
C ARG A 55 5.72 2.83 8.33
N LEU A 56 4.62 3.28 7.75
CA LEU A 56 4.61 4.08 6.53
C LEU A 56 5.33 5.40 6.78
N SER A 57 6.24 5.76 5.87
CA SER A 57 7.04 6.98 5.98
C SER A 57 6.74 7.95 4.84
N ARG A 58 7.11 9.22 5.02
CA ARG A 58 7.01 10.23 3.96
C ARG A 58 7.81 9.78 2.73
N GLY A 59 7.25 9.97 1.54
CA GLY A 59 7.84 9.57 0.27
C GLY A 59 7.56 8.13 -0.16
N ASP A 60 6.92 7.32 0.68
CA ASP A 60 6.57 5.94 0.33
C ASP A 60 5.43 5.90 -0.69
N ILE A 61 5.58 5.05 -1.72
CA ILE A 61 4.52 4.76 -2.68
C ILE A 61 3.60 3.72 -2.06
N VAL A 62 2.31 4.00 -2.02
CA VAL A 62 1.29 3.12 -1.46
C VAL A 62 0.14 2.91 -2.44
N VAL A 63 -0.51 1.75 -2.31
CA VAL A 63 -1.78 1.47 -2.98
C VAL A 63 -2.88 1.52 -1.95
N PHE A 64 -3.97 2.20 -2.26
CA PHE A 64 -5.12 2.33 -1.37
C PHE A 64 -6.44 2.09 -2.12
N ALA A 65 -7.47 1.69 -1.38
CA ALA A 65 -8.81 1.43 -1.89
C ALA A 65 -9.78 2.51 -1.37
N ALA A 66 -10.18 3.43 -2.26
CA ALA A 66 -11.25 4.39 -1.95
C ALA A 66 -12.58 4.03 -2.63
N ASP A 67 -12.51 3.47 -3.85
CA ASP A 67 -13.63 2.92 -4.65
C ASP A 67 -13.08 1.95 -5.71
N SER A 68 -11.88 2.26 -6.21
CA SER A 68 -11.00 1.38 -6.97
C SER A 68 -9.59 1.44 -6.40
N SER A 69 -8.69 0.55 -6.85
CA SER A 69 -7.30 0.55 -6.39
C SER A 69 -6.52 1.72 -7.04
N TYR A 70 -6.13 2.69 -6.22
CA TYR A 70 -5.35 3.84 -6.64
C TYR A 70 -3.92 3.77 -6.09
N LEU A 71 -2.99 4.38 -6.81
CA LEU A 71 -1.64 4.64 -6.33
C LEU A 71 -1.51 6.07 -5.82
N GLY A 72 -0.59 6.26 -4.90
CA GLY A 72 -0.21 7.58 -4.42
C GLY A 72 1.09 7.52 -3.63
N VAL A 73 1.67 8.69 -3.39
CA VAL A 73 2.87 8.87 -2.58
C VAL A 73 2.48 9.52 -1.27
N ILE A 74 2.94 8.98 -0.14
CA ILE A 74 2.68 9.59 1.17
C ILE A 74 3.42 10.92 1.25
N GLY A 75 2.70 12.02 1.32
CA GLY A 75 3.28 13.34 1.54
C GLY A 75 3.51 13.60 3.03
N ASN A 76 2.47 13.34 3.83
CA ASN A 76 2.48 13.58 5.26
C ASN A 76 1.85 12.40 6.00
N ILE A 77 2.43 12.10 7.15
CA ILE A 77 2.00 11.07 8.08
C ILE A 77 1.13 11.70 9.19
N PRO A 78 0.34 10.89 9.91
CA PRO A 78 -0.37 11.36 11.09
C PRO A 78 0.60 12.02 12.08
N GLY A 79 0.16 13.13 12.69
CA GLY A 79 0.98 13.98 13.56
C GLY A 79 1.66 15.15 12.84
N ASP A 80 1.73 15.12 11.51
CA ASP A 80 2.32 16.21 10.74
C ASP A 80 1.38 17.40 10.57
N THR A 81 1.96 18.60 10.50
CA THR A 81 1.25 19.83 10.12
C THR A 81 1.27 20.02 8.60
N VAL A 82 0.11 20.26 8.02
CA VAL A 82 -0.10 20.58 6.60
C VAL A 82 -0.69 21.97 6.47
N MET A 83 -0.29 22.68 5.41
CA MET A 83 -0.90 23.96 5.05
C MET A 83 -1.91 23.77 3.92
N LEU A 84 -3.15 24.19 4.17
CA LEU A 84 -4.25 24.20 3.21
C LEU A 84 -4.88 25.58 3.25
N ASP A 85 -4.89 26.27 2.10
CA ASP A 85 -5.50 27.60 1.92
C ASP A 85 -5.05 28.63 2.97
N GLY A 86 -3.75 28.67 3.26
CA GLY A 86 -3.15 29.59 4.23
C GLY A 86 -3.41 29.24 5.70
N LYS A 87 -4.11 28.13 5.98
CA LYS A 87 -4.36 27.64 7.33
C LYS A 87 -3.56 26.38 7.62
N HIS A 88 -3.10 26.26 8.86
CA HIS A 88 -2.32 25.12 9.32
C HIS A 88 -3.25 24.10 9.97
N TYR A 89 -3.16 22.85 9.55
CA TYR A 89 -3.91 21.74 10.12
C TYR A 89 -2.94 20.66 10.56
N VAL A 90 -3.20 20.03 11.70
CA VAL A 90 -2.44 18.86 12.16
C VAL A 90 -3.21 17.61 11.78
N LEU A 91 -2.55 16.65 11.15
CA LEU A 91 -3.16 15.37 10.85
C LEU A 91 -3.36 14.59 12.16
N PRO A 92 -4.58 14.16 12.48
CA PRO A 92 -4.85 13.43 13.72
C PRO A 92 -4.19 12.04 13.68
N GLU A 93 -3.36 11.74 14.67
CA GLU A 93 -2.85 10.37 14.91
C GLU A 93 -3.96 9.43 15.39
N ARG A 94 -4.93 9.98 16.11
CA ARG A 94 -6.13 9.33 16.64
C ARG A 94 -7.27 10.34 16.68
N CYS A 95 -8.52 9.87 16.63
CA CYS A 95 -9.64 10.76 16.87
C CYS A 95 -9.73 11.09 18.36
N GLY A 96 -9.57 12.36 18.75
CA GLY A 96 -9.63 12.81 20.14
C GLY A 96 -11.04 13.15 20.64
N CYS A 97 -12.08 12.89 19.85
CA CYS A 97 -13.45 13.27 20.18
C CYS A 97 -14.23 12.11 20.81
N GLN A 98 -14.48 12.17 22.12
CA GLN A 98 -15.28 11.16 22.83
C GLN A 98 -16.77 11.11 22.45
N ARG A 99 -17.30 12.14 21.75
CA ARG A 99 -18.71 12.22 21.34
C ARG A 99 -18.95 11.91 19.87
N CYS A 100 -17.89 11.94 19.07
CA CYS A 100 -17.97 11.66 17.65
C CYS A 100 -17.76 10.16 17.55
N GLY A 101 -18.72 9.38 17.04
CA GLY A 101 -18.59 7.93 16.81
C GLY A 101 -17.57 7.60 15.71
N CYS A 102 -16.37 8.15 15.81
CA CYS A 102 -15.33 8.11 14.80
C CYS A 102 -14.43 6.92 15.07
N SER A 103 -14.15 6.16 14.02
CA SER A 103 -13.19 5.08 14.09
C SER A 103 -11.81 5.65 14.42
N GLU A 104 -11.04 4.99 15.31
CA GLU A 104 -9.71 5.41 15.81
C GLU A 104 -8.60 5.39 14.73
N ARG A 105 -8.90 5.87 13.53
CA ARG A 105 -8.09 5.66 12.34
C ARG A 105 -7.18 6.85 12.11
N ALA A 106 -5.88 6.57 12.12
CA ALA A 106 -4.84 7.46 11.63
C ALA A 106 -5.12 7.86 10.17
N VAL A 107 -5.00 9.16 9.87
CA VAL A 107 -5.20 9.72 8.53
C VAL A 107 -3.86 10.08 7.90
N PHE A 108 -3.65 9.64 6.67
CA PHE A 108 -2.48 9.96 5.86
C PHE A 108 -2.87 10.93 4.75
N LEU A 109 -2.00 11.90 4.46
CA LEU A 109 -2.14 12.74 3.27
C LEU A 109 -1.29 12.14 2.15
N VAL A 110 -1.96 11.76 1.07
CA VAL A 110 -1.34 11.10 -0.08
C VAL A 110 -1.45 12.00 -1.30
N TRP A 111 -0.36 12.10 -2.06
CA TRP A 111 -0.27 12.83 -3.32
C TRP A 111 -0.48 11.89 -4.50
N GLN A 112 -1.41 12.26 -5.37
CA GLN A 112 -1.71 11.58 -6.61
C GLN A 112 -1.52 12.59 -7.75
N GLY A 113 -0.28 12.72 -8.23
CA GLY A 113 0.09 13.77 -9.19
C GLY A 113 -0.18 15.15 -8.60
N SER A 114 -1.09 15.92 -9.22
CA SER A 114 -1.49 17.25 -8.75
C SER A 114 -2.57 17.25 -7.66
N LYS A 115 -3.21 16.10 -7.39
CA LYS A 115 -4.29 15.98 -6.40
C LYS A 115 -3.74 15.50 -5.06
N ARG A 116 -4.39 15.93 -3.98
CA ARG A 116 -4.13 15.47 -2.61
C ARG A 116 -5.37 14.74 -2.11
N ALA A 117 -5.18 13.59 -1.49
CA ALA A 117 -6.25 12.79 -0.90
C ALA A 117 -5.92 12.49 0.56
N LEU A 118 -6.93 12.56 1.42
CA LEU A 118 -6.85 12.09 2.81
C LEU A 118 -7.38 10.66 2.84
N ILE A 119 -6.59 9.77 3.43
CA ILE A 119 -6.83 8.33 3.36
C ILE A 119 -6.63 7.73 4.74
N HIS A 120 -7.52 6.83 5.15
CA HIS A 120 -7.36 6.12 6.41
C HIS A 120 -6.32 5.01 6.28
N LYS A 121 -5.65 4.71 7.39
CA LYS A 121 -4.68 3.60 7.44
C LYS A 121 -5.25 2.27 6.92
N ASP A 122 -6.51 1.97 7.22
CA ASP A 122 -7.16 0.71 6.87
C ASP A 122 -7.45 0.59 5.36
N ASP A 123 -7.55 1.72 4.66
CA ASP A 123 -7.76 1.74 3.21
C ASP A 123 -6.46 1.49 2.45
N ILE A 124 -5.30 1.54 3.14
CA ILE A 124 -3.99 1.28 2.55
C ILE A 124 -3.77 -0.22 2.43
N ILE A 125 -3.75 -0.71 1.19
CA ILE A 125 -3.54 -2.12 0.85
C ILE A 125 -2.09 -2.55 1.11
N GLY A 126 -1.14 -1.65 0.89
CA GLY A 126 0.28 -1.93 1.14
C GLY A 126 1.24 -1.00 0.42
N LYS A 127 2.53 -1.23 0.68
CA LYS A 127 3.63 -0.47 0.08
C LYS A 127 3.93 -1.00 -1.32
N ALA A 128 3.99 -0.09 -2.29
CA ALA A 128 4.27 -0.40 -3.68
C ALA A 128 5.74 -0.15 -4.00
N TYR A 129 6.32 -1.02 -4.82
CA TYR A 129 7.67 -0.90 -5.33
C TYR A 129 7.64 -0.92 -6.85
N ARG A 130 8.36 0.02 -7.47
CA ARG A 130 8.52 0.07 -8.92
C ARG A 130 9.50 -1.04 -9.34
N LEU A 131 9.05 -1.95 -10.21
CA LEU A 131 9.96 -2.86 -10.88
C LEU A 131 10.59 -2.10 -12.05
N SER A 132 11.70 -1.40 -11.79
CA SER A 132 12.54 -0.93 -12.88
C SER A 132 13.27 -2.13 -13.47
N LEU A 133 12.73 -2.71 -14.55
CA LEU A 133 13.42 -3.70 -15.37
C LEU A 133 14.28 -3.04 -16.47
N THR A 134 14.74 -1.80 -16.25
CA THR A 134 15.87 -1.26 -17.00
C THR A 134 17.14 -1.60 -16.23
N LYS A 135 17.65 -2.81 -16.51
CA LYS A 135 19.07 -3.10 -16.34
C LYS A 135 19.79 -2.20 -17.34
N ARG A 136 20.52 -1.20 -16.85
CA ARG A 136 21.50 -0.49 -17.67
C ARG A 136 22.71 -1.41 -17.86
#